data_AF-A0A1F7TC95-F1
#
_entry.id   AF-A0A1F7TC95-F1
#
_cell.length_a   1.000
_cell.length_b   1.000
_cell.length_c   1.000
_cell.angle_alpha   90.00
_cell.angle_beta   90.00
_cell.angle_gamma   90.00
#
_symmetry.space_group_name_H-M   'P 1'
#
loop_
_entity.id
_entity.type
_entity.pdbx_description
1 polymer ?
#
loop_
_entity_poly.entity_id
_entity_poly.type
_entity_poly.pdbx_seq_one_letter_code
_entity_poly.pdbx_strand_id
1 'polypeptide(L)'
;MSLIHPSAHVDPGADLAPGVRIGPGAVVGAGVRLGEECEVGAHAVLEGPAVLGPGCRLFPGVVIGTEGQVTPLTGPGGATEVGAGTVLREAVTVHRSMYAGKTTRVGAGCYLMVGSHVAHDCQLGDRVIFANGVAIGGHVKVGDDGVFSGLVAVHQFVQIGPGVMIGGPCGVRKDVPPYTTVEGDPPRVRGLNVVGLRRRRVSAEVRAHLKRAYRILFQEAKTAAEAAARIEAELPAGREIQTVVEFIRSSERGLYHGAV
;
A
#
# COMPACT_ATOMS: atom_id res chain seq x y z
N MET A 1 -3.54 -30.49 8.17
CA MET A 1 -4.36 -30.86 6.99
C MET A 1 -5.00 -29.60 6.45
N SER A 2 -5.03 -29.41 5.13
CA SER A 2 -5.83 -28.36 4.50
C SER A 2 -7.32 -28.72 4.59
N LEU A 3 -8.18 -27.71 4.71
CA LEU A 3 -9.63 -27.86 4.76
C LEU A 3 -10.25 -27.17 3.55
N ILE A 4 -10.47 -27.93 2.49
CA ILE A 4 -10.99 -27.43 1.21
C ILE A 4 -12.48 -27.79 1.12
N HIS A 5 -13.34 -26.79 0.99
CA HIS A 5 -14.76 -27.02 0.83
C HIS A 5 -15.04 -27.75 -0.51
N PRO A 6 -15.97 -28.73 -0.56
CA PRO A 6 -16.22 -29.53 -1.78
C PRO A 6 -16.64 -28.74 -3.02
N SER A 7 -17.23 -27.55 -2.83
CA SER A 7 -17.61 -26.66 -3.94
C SER A 7 -16.53 -25.67 -4.37
N ALA A 8 -15.37 -25.67 -3.71
CA ALA A 8 -14.23 -24.86 -4.15
C ALA A 8 -13.59 -25.51 -5.37
N HIS A 9 -13.16 -24.69 -6.31
CA HIS A 9 -12.33 -25.12 -7.43
C HIS A 9 -10.87 -24.80 -7.12
N VAL A 10 -10.03 -25.82 -7.06
CA VAL A 10 -8.58 -25.69 -6.86
C VAL A 10 -7.90 -26.38 -8.03
N ASP A 11 -7.15 -25.62 -8.81
CA ASP A 11 -6.38 -26.15 -9.92
C ASP A 11 -5.23 -27.06 -9.41
N PRO A 12 -4.93 -28.18 -10.07
CA PRO A 12 -3.83 -29.07 -9.68
C PRO A 12 -2.44 -28.41 -9.68
N GLY A 13 -2.27 -27.31 -10.41
CA GLY A 13 -1.04 -26.50 -10.43
C GLY A 13 -0.96 -25.45 -9.32
N ALA A 14 -1.92 -25.40 -8.39
CA ALA A 14 -1.84 -24.58 -7.18
C ALA A 14 -1.00 -25.28 -6.08
N ASP A 15 -0.25 -24.49 -5.31
CA ASP A 15 0.57 -24.97 -4.20
C ASP A 15 -0.03 -24.48 -2.87
N LEU A 16 -0.48 -25.42 -2.05
CA LEU A 16 -1.18 -25.15 -0.79
C LEU A 16 -0.36 -25.68 0.39
N ALA A 17 0.15 -24.77 1.21
CA ALA A 17 0.85 -25.14 2.43
C ALA A 17 -0.08 -25.78 3.49
N PRO A 18 0.48 -26.40 4.54
CA PRO A 18 -0.30 -26.94 5.66
C PRO A 18 -1.23 -25.90 6.31
N GLY A 19 -2.43 -26.35 6.68
CA GLY A 19 -3.39 -25.52 7.42
C GLY A 19 -4.24 -24.59 6.56
N VAL A 20 -3.98 -24.50 5.24
CA VAL A 20 -4.78 -23.69 4.32
C VAL A 20 -6.26 -24.12 4.36
N ARG A 21 -7.16 -23.14 4.46
CA ARG A 21 -8.62 -23.31 4.44
C ARG A 21 -9.21 -22.60 3.24
N ILE A 22 -10.07 -23.29 2.49
CA ILE A 22 -10.70 -22.73 1.29
C ILE A 22 -12.21 -22.86 1.41
N GLY A 23 -12.89 -21.71 1.37
CA GLY A 23 -14.33 -21.58 1.51
C GLY A 23 -15.12 -21.98 0.26
N PRO A 24 -16.46 -22.06 0.37
CA PRO A 24 -17.33 -22.51 -0.71
C PRO A 24 -17.26 -21.60 -1.94
N GLY A 25 -17.23 -22.21 -3.12
CA GLY A 25 -17.25 -21.49 -4.40
C GLY A 25 -16.02 -20.62 -4.69
N ALA A 26 -14.96 -20.71 -3.87
CA ALA A 26 -13.69 -20.07 -4.17
C ALA A 26 -13.00 -20.75 -5.37
N VAL A 27 -12.24 -19.97 -6.13
CA VAL A 27 -11.46 -20.42 -7.29
C VAL A 27 -9.99 -20.11 -7.03
N VAL A 28 -9.16 -21.14 -7.03
CA VAL A 28 -7.70 -21.03 -6.89
C VAL A 28 -7.07 -21.61 -8.14
N GLY A 29 -6.56 -20.75 -9.02
CA GLY A 29 -6.00 -21.12 -10.32
C GLY A 29 -4.57 -21.65 -10.27
N ALA A 30 -4.10 -22.14 -11.41
CA ALA A 30 -2.75 -22.65 -11.59
C ALA A 30 -1.69 -21.59 -11.23
N GLY A 31 -0.60 -22.00 -10.56
CA GLY A 31 0.50 -21.10 -10.21
C GLY A 31 0.23 -20.16 -9.03
N VAL A 32 -0.90 -20.32 -8.34
CA VAL A 32 -1.14 -19.69 -7.03
C VAL A 32 -0.41 -20.48 -5.94
N ARG A 33 0.30 -19.79 -5.06
CA ARG A 33 0.95 -20.37 -3.88
C ARG A 33 0.39 -19.73 -2.61
N LEU A 34 -0.17 -20.55 -1.72
CA LEU A 34 -0.71 -20.13 -0.43
C LEU A 34 0.17 -20.63 0.71
N GLY A 35 0.68 -19.70 1.52
CA GLY A 35 1.44 -19.99 2.73
C GLY A 35 0.60 -20.63 3.84
N GLU A 36 1.28 -21.08 4.90
CA GLU A 36 0.66 -21.81 6.02
C GLU A 36 -0.51 -21.04 6.63
N GLU A 37 -1.55 -21.76 7.04
CA GLU A 37 -2.72 -21.20 7.74
C GLU A 37 -3.41 -20.04 7.00
N CYS A 38 -3.30 -19.96 5.66
CA CYS A 38 -4.10 -18.99 4.89
C CYS A 38 -5.58 -19.38 4.89
N GLU A 39 -6.44 -18.38 5.01
CA GLU A 39 -7.91 -18.51 4.93
C GLU A 39 -8.41 -17.84 3.66
N VAL A 40 -8.93 -18.63 2.72
CA VAL A 40 -9.56 -18.16 1.49
C VAL A 40 -11.07 -18.20 1.66
N GLY A 41 -11.72 -17.04 1.65
CA GLY A 41 -13.15 -16.88 1.85
C GLY A 41 -13.99 -17.37 0.67
N ALA A 42 -15.32 -17.41 0.90
CA ALA A 42 -16.27 -17.85 -0.12
C ALA A 42 -16.21 -16.99 -1.39
N HIS A 43 -16.28 -17.61 -2.56
CA HIS A 43 -16.27 -16.91 -3.85
C HIS A 43 -15.05 -15.99 -4.10
N ALA A 44 -13.95 -16.16 -3.37
CA ALA A 44 -12.70 -15.50 -3.71
C ALA A 44 -12.12 -16.11 -5.00
N VAL A 45 -11.48 -15.29 -5.84
CA VAL A 45 -10.88 -15.70 -7.11
C VAL A 45 -9.39 -15.34 -7.10
N LEU A 46 -8.54 -16.36 -7.16
CA LEU A 46 -7.09 -16.20 -7.17
C LEU A 46 -6.54 -16.73 -8.50
N GLU A 47 -5.90 -15.86 -9.27
CA GLU A 47 -5.24 -16.21 -10.54
C GLU A 47 -3.73 -16.13 -10.39
N GLY A 48 -3.03 -17.13 -10.94
CA GLY A 48 -1.57 -17.14 -10.96
C GLY A 48 -0.98 -16.32 -12.11
N PRO A 49 0.33 -15.98 -12.03
CA PRO A 49 1.25 -16.29 -10.94
C PRO A 49 1.01 -15.39 -9.70
N ALA A 50 0.74 -16.01 -8.54
CA ALA A 50 0.47 -15.26 -7.31
C ALA A 50 1.05 -15.97 -6.09
N VAL A 51 1.62 -15.22 -5.16
CA VAL A 51 2.19 -15.74 -3.91
C VAL A 51 1.57 -15.00 -2.72
N LEU A 52 1.00 -15.75 -1.79
CA LEU A 52 0.45 -15.24 -0.54
C LEU A 52 1.23 -15.83 0.63
N GLY A 53 1.77 -14.97 1.49
CA GLY A 53 2.50 -15.36 2.69
C GLY A 53 1.60 -16.03 3.74
N PRO A 54 2.20 -16.63 4.79
CA PRO A 54 1.43 -17.35 5.81
C PRO A 54 0.44 -16.45 6.57
N GLY A 55 -0.67 -17.03 7.01
CA GLY A 55 -1.70 -16.38 7.81
C GLY A 55 -2.47 -15.26 7.09
N CYS A 56 -2.42 -15.20 5.76
CA CYS A 56 -3.28 -14.28 5.01
C CYS A 56 -4.75 -14.66 5.18
N ARG A 57 -5.62 -13.65 5.31
CA ARG A 57 -7.07 -13.86 5.45
C ARG A 57 -7.81 -13.08 4.39
N LEU A 58 -8.42 -13.81 3.46
CA LEU A 58 -9.15 -13.27 2.32
C LEU A 58 -10.64 -13.47 2.60
N PHE A 59 -11.39 -12.37 2.64
CA PHE A 59 -12.83 -12.39 2.85
C PHE A 59 -13.58 -12.68 1.54
N PRO A 60 -14.91 -12.86 1.60
CA PRO A 60 -15.67 -13.23 0.43
C PRO A 60 -15.51 -12.27 -0.77
N GLY A 61 -15.43 -12.85 -1.96
CA GLY A 61 -15.34 -12.10 -3.22
C GLY A 61 -14.01 -11.36 -3.45
N VAL A 62 -12.97 -11.60 -2.63
CA VAL A 62 -11.62 -11.07 -2.90
C VAL A 62 -11.11 -11.59 -4.25
N VAL A 63 -10.54 -10.71 -5.06
CA VAL A 63 -9.96 -11.05 -6.38
C VAL A 63 -8.49 -10.68 -6.42
N ILE A 64 -7.61 -11.64 -6.69
CA ILE A 64 -6.16 -11.44 -6.72
C ILE A 64 -5.57 -12.03 -7.99
N GLY A 65 -4.66 -11.30 -8.62
CA GLY A 65 -3.83 -11.80 -9.72
C GLY A 65 -4.44 -11.65 -11.11
N THR A 66 -5.66 -11.13 -11.21
CA THR A 66 -6.28 -10.76 -12.50
C THR A 66 -5.47 -9.69 -13.22
N GLU A 67 -5.65 -9.62 -14.53
CA GLU A 67 -4.91 -8.70 -15.41
C GLU A 67 -5.02 -7.23 -14.98
N GLY A 68 -3.90 -6.50 -15.13
CA GLY A 68 -3.88 -5.06 -14.97
C GLY A 68 -4.85 -4.37 -15.94
N GLN A 69 -5.61 -3.40 -15.44
CA GLN A 69 -6.53 -2.62 -16.25
C GLN A 69 -5.78 -1.53 -17.01
N VAL A 70 -5.18 -1.90 -18.15
CA VAL A 70 -4.37 -1.01 -18.99
C VAL A 70 -4.90 -1.00 -20.42
N THR A 71 -4.77 0.15 -21.10
CA THR A 71 -5.13 0.29 -22.52
C THR A 71 -3.90 0.71 -23.35
N PRO A 72 -3.54 -0.04 -24.41
CA PRO A 72 -4.13 -1.30 -24.85
C PRO A 72 -3.83 -2.46 -23.87
N LEU A 73 -4.59 -3.54 -23.96
CA LEU A 73 -4.32 -4.77 -23.19
C LEU A 73 -2.94 -5.33 -23.60
N THR A 74 -2.09 -5.60 -22.61
CA THR A 74 -0.71 -6.03 -22.82
C THR A 74 -0.48 -7.45 -22.34
N GLY A 75 -0.80 -8.46 -23.17
CA GLY A 75 -0.36 -9.86 -23.03
C GLY A 75 -0.52 -10.50 -21.63
N PRO A 76 0.09 -11.68 -21.40
CA PRO A 76 0.15 -12.24 -20.05
C PRO A 76 1.13 -11.40 -19.22
N GLY A 77 0.59 -10.64 -18.25
CA GLY A 77 1.36 -9.78 -17.35
C GLY A 77 2.30 -10.54 -16.40
N GLY A 78 2.80 -9.85 -15.38
CA GLY A 78 3.65 -10.39 -14.33
C GLY A 78 2.89 -11.13 -13.23
N ALA A 79 3.32 -10.94 -11.98
CA ALA A 79 2.78 -11.64 -10.81
C ALA A 79 2.14 -10.69 -9.79
N THR A 80 1.53 -11.29 -8.77
CA THR A 80 1.11 -10.61 -7.53
C THR A 80 1.75 -11.26 -6.31
N GLU A 81 2.14 -10.46 -5.32
CA GLU A 81 2.63 -10.92 -4.02
C GLU A 81 1.84 -10.24 -2.89
N VAL A 82 1.44 -11.03 -1.89
CA VAL A 82 0.82 -10.54 -0.66
C VAL A 82 1.62 -11.06 0.54
N GLY A 83 2.10 -10.15 1.38
CA GLY A 83 2.90 -10.46 2.56
C GLY A 83 2.10 -11.15 3.68
N ALA A 84 2.82 -11.78 4.60
CA ALA A 84 2.26 -12.56 5.70
C ALA A 84 1.29 -11.76 6.59
N GLY A 85 0.26 -12.44 7.10
CA GLY A 85 -0.71 -11.86 8.05
C GLY A 85 -1.57 -10.73 7.48
N THR A 86 -1.54 -10.50 6.16
CA THR A 86 -2.37 -9.48 5.52
C THR A 86 -3.82 -9.92 5.46
N VAL A 87 -4.73 -8.99 5.74
CA VAL A 87 -6.17 -9.21 5.71
C VAL A 87 -6.79 -8.39 4.61
N LEU A 88 -7.47 -9.06 3.69
CA LEU A 88 -8.18 -8.47 2.57
C LEU A 88 -9.67 -8.70 2.80
N ARG A 89 -10.40 -7.61 3.04
CA ARG A 89 -11.85 -7.62 3.27
C ARG A 89 -12.62 -7.85 1.98
N GLU A 90 -13.93 -7.87 2.11
CA GLU A 90 -14.89 -8.23 1.07
C GLU A 90 -14.64 -7.44 -0.21
N ALA A 91 -14.62 -8.14 -1.34
CA ALA A 91 -14.45 -7.55 -2.68
C ALA A 91 -13.19 -6.68 -2.87
N VAL A 92 -12.14 -6.88 -2.07
CA VAL A 92 -10.83 -6.27 -2.35
C VAL A 92 -10.25 -6.85 -3.63
N THR A 93 -9.66 -5.99 -4.46
CA THR A 93 -9.04 -6.37 -5.74
C THR A 93 -7.55 -6.03 -5.76
N VAL A 94 -6.72 -6.96 -6.21
CA VAL A 94 -5.27 -6.76 -6.40
C VAL A 94 -4.85 -7.29 -7.76
N HIS A 95 -4.54 -6.40 -8.69
CA HIS A 95 -4.18 -6.79 -10.06
C HIS A 95 -2.69 -7.08 -10.19
N ARG A 96 -2.34 -8.07 -11.01
CA ARG A 96 -0.94 -8.40 -11.30
C ARG A 96 -0.25 -7.27 -12.05
N SER A 97 1.08 -7.30 -12.02
CA SER A 97 1.89 -6.38 -12.82
C SER A 97 1.55 -6.52 -14.31
N MET A 98 1.62 -5.42 -15.07
CA MET A 98 1.48 -5.48 -16.52
C MET A 98 2.75 -5.99 -17.24
N TYR A 99 3.87 -6.10 -16.52
CA TYR A 99 5.16 -6.49 -17.08
C TYR A 99 5.56 -7.90 -16.68
N ALA A 100 5.92 -8.73 -17.65
CA ALA A 100 6.48 -10.05 -17.39
C ALA A 100 7.71 -9.96 -16.47
N GLY A 101 7.78 -10.85 -15.48
CA GLY A 101 8.88 -10.88 -14.49
C GLY A 101 8.86 -9.75 -13.46
N LYS A 102 7.80 -8.93 -13.42
CA LYS A 102 7.55 -7.93 -12.37
C LYS A 102 6.35 -8.33 -11.52
N THR A 103 6.17 -7.65 -10.39
CA THR A 103 5.19 -8.04 -9.38
C THR A 103 4.47 -6.81 -8.84
N THR A 104 3.15 -6.86 -8.76
CA THR A 104 2.38 -5.99 -7.86
C THR A 104 2.49 -6.53 -6.45
N ARG A 105 2.93 -5.72 -5.49
CA ARG A 105 3.20 -6.17 -4.12
C ARG A 105 2.30 -5.48 -3.10
N VAL A 106 1.67 -6.28 -2.24
CA VAL A 106 1.09 -5.86 -0.97
C VAL A 106 1.95 -6.39 0.16
N GLY A 107 2.45 -5.52 1.04
CA GLY A 107 3.31 -5.92 2.16
C GLY A 107 2.61 -6.77 3.23
N ALA A 108 3.34 -7.04 4.31
CA ALA A 108 2.90 -7.86 5.43
C ALA A 108 2.06 -7.07 6.44
N GLY A 109 1.10 -7.74 7.08
CA GLY A 109 0.26 -7.17 8.12
C GLY A 109 -0.62 -6.01 7.64
N CYS A 110 -0.89 -5.91 6.34
CA CYS A 110 -1.78 -4.91 5.79
C CYS A 110 -3.24 -5.23 6.12
N TYR A 111 -4.07 -4.19 6.22
CA TYR A 111 -5.51 -4.32 6.43
C TYR A 111 -6.25 -3.53 5.36
N LEU A 112 -6.71 -4.22 4.31
CA LEU A 112 -7.43 -3.60 3.20
C LEU A 112 -8.92 -3.85 3.39
N MET A 113 -9.68 -2.79 3.65
CA MET A 113 -11.11 -2.87 3.92
C MET A 113 -11.95 -2.96 2.63
N VAL A 114 -13.26 -3.09 2.81
CA VAL A 114 -14.24 -3.47 1.78
C VAL A 114 -14.06 -2.67 0.49
N GLY A 115 -13.99 -3.38 -0.63
CA GLY A 115 -13.95 -2.78 -1.97
C GLY A 115 -12.69 -1.95 -2.25
N SER A 116 -11.61 -2.12 -1.50
CA SER A 116 -10.35 -1.45 -1.81
C SER A 116 -9.71 -2.04 -3.08
N HIS A 117 -9.01 -1.20 -3.84
CA HIS A 117 -8.38 -1.57 -5.10
C HIS A 117 -6.88 -1.25 -5.11
N VAL A 118 -6.07 -2.25 -5.48
CA VAL A 118 -4.65 -2.13 -5.78
C VAL A 118 -4.43 -2.45 -7.26
N ALA A 119 -4.12 -1.42 -8.04
CA ALA A 119 -3.85 -1.56 -9.47
C ALA A 119 -2.49 -2.25 -9.75
N HIS A 120 -2.24 -2.49 -11.04
CA HIS A 120 -1.01 -3.08 -11.54
C HIS A 120 0.24 -2.30 -11.11
N ASP A 121 1.35 -3.03 -10.89
CA ASP A 121 2.69 -2.50 -10.62
C ASP A 121 2.83 -1.69 -9.33
N CYS A 122 1.80 -1.69 -8.48
CA CYS A 122 1.87 -1.02 -7.20
C CYS A 122 2.84 -1.72 -6.24
N GLN A 123 3.47 -0.93 -5.38
CA GLN A 123 4.35 -1.41 -4.32
C GLN A 123 3.87 -0.85 -2.98
N LEU A 124 3.13 -1.66 -2.22
CA LEU A 124 2.71 -1.32 -0.86
C LEU A 124 3.69 -1.95 0.13
N GLY A 125 4.15 -1.13 1.08
CA GLY A 125 4.91 -1.53 2.24
C GLY A 125 4.05 -2.29 3.26
N ASP A 126 4.59 -2.45 4.45
CA ASP A 126 3.98 -3.25 5.50
C ASP A 126 3.04 -2.41 6.39
N ARG A 127 2.05 -3.08 7.01
CA ARG A 127 1.12 -2.48 7.98
C ARG A 127 0.33 -1.30 7.42
N VAL A 128 0.11 -1.29 6.10
CA VAL A 128 -0.73 -0.29 5.43
C VAL A 128 -2.21 -0.60 5.70
N ILE A 129 -2.98 0.44 6.01
CA ILE A 129 -4.42 0.36 6.25
C ILE A 129 -5.15 1.14 5.17
N PHE A 130 -5.98 0.45 4.40
CA PHE A 130 -6.95 1.05 3.50
C PHE A 130 -8.33 0.89 4.10
N ALA A 131 -9.01 2.00 4.38
CA ALA A 131 -10.43 1.96 4.72
C ALA A 131 -11.29 1.70 3.47
N ASN A 132 -12.61 1.63 3.66
CA ASN A 132 -13.53 1.20 2.62
C ASN A 132 -13.40 2.03 1.33
N GLY A 133 -13.36 1.36 0.19
CA GLY A 133 -13.36 1.98 -1.14
C GLY A 133 -12.12 2.81 -1.45
N VAL A 134 -10.98 2.58 -0.80
CA VAL A 134 -9.72 3.19 -1.20
C VAL A 134 -9.26 2.56 -2.52
N ALA A 135 -8.94 3.38 -3.51
CA ALA A 135 -8.47 2.92 -4.81
C ALA A 135 -7.17 3.61 -5.19
N ILE A 136 -6.14 2.82 -5.53
CA ILE A 136 -4.87 3.36 -6.03
C ILE A 136 -4.65 2.94 -7.49
N GLY A 137 -4.24 3.89 -8.32
CA GLY A 137 -3.91 3.67 -9.73
C GLY A 137 -2.56 2.97 -9.91
N GLY A 138 -2.23 2.62 -11.16
CA GLY A 138 -1.03 1.84 -11.48
C GLY A 138 0.27 2.49 -11.03
N HIS A 139 1.28 1.66 -10.71
CA HIS A 139 2.63 2.10 -10.32
C HIS A 139 2.69 2.96 -9.04
N VAL A 140 1.65 2.98 -8.21
CA VAL A 140 1.68 3.72 -6.95
C VAL A 140 2.61 3.01 -5.96
N LYS A 141 3.43 3.79 -5.26
CA LYS A 141 4.31 3.32 -4.17
C LYS A 141 3.78 3.83 -2.85
N VAL A 142 3.60 2.94 -1.87
CA VAL A 142 3.13 3.29 -0.52
C VAL A 142 4.12 2.77 0.50
N GLY A 143 4.68 3.66 1.32
CA GLY A 143 5.54 3.27 2.43
C GLY A 143 4.77 2.62 3.59
N ASP A 144 5.51 1.98 4.49
CA ASP A 144 4.97 1.31 5.67
C ASP A 144 4.07 2.19 6.53
N ASP A 145 3.15 1.57 7.27
CA ASP A 145 2.34 2.21 8.33
C ASP A 145 1.45 3.37 7.83
N GLY A 146 1.19 3.45 6.52
CA GLY A 146 0.28 4.44 5.94
C GLY A 146 -1.19 4.11 6.26
N VAL A 147 -1.98 5.13 6.60
CA VAL A 147 -3.42 5.00 6.86
C VAL A 147 -4.21 5.84 5.88
N PHE A 148 -5.12 5.21 5.16
CA PHE A 148 -5.97 5.83 4.15
C PHE A 148 -7.42 5.71 4.62
N SER A 149 -8.06 6.85 4.86
CA SER A 149 -9.49 6.92 5.20
C SER A 149 -10.36 6.50 4.01
N GLY A 150 -11.67 6.32 4.25
CA GLY A 150 -12.58 5.81 3.23
C GLY A 150 -12.64 6.72 2.00
N LEU A 151 -12.81 6.11 0.82
CA LEU A 151 -12.97 6.81 -0.45
C LEU A 151 -11.77 7.71 -0.83
N VAL A 152 -10.56 7.33 -0.43
CA VAL A 152 -9.34 7.94 -0.95
C VAL A 152 -9.02 7.34 -2.31
N ALA A 153 -8.83 8.20 -3.32
CA ALA A 153 -8.36 7.82 -4.64
C ALA A 153 -6.93 8.34 -4.85
N VAL A 154 -6.01 7.48 -5.31
CA VAL A 154 -4.62 7.85 -5.61
C VAL A 154 -4.36 7.68 -7.10
N HIS A 155 -3.93 8.75 -7.75
CA HIS A 155 -3.56 8.72 -9.16
C HIS A 155 -2.31 7.87 -9.39
N GLN A 156 -2.22 7.23 -10.56
CA GLN A 156 -1.06 6.43 -10.97
C GLN A 156 0.29 7.16 -10.78
N PHE A 157 1.36 6.42 -10.51
CA PHE A 157 2.73 6.90 -10.28
C PHE A 157 2.96 7.77 -9.03
N VAL A 158 1.95 8.00 -8.19
CA VAL A 158 2.15 8.75 -6.94
C VAL A 158 2.98 7.92 -5.95
N GLN A 159 3.90 8.60 -5.28
CA GLN A 159 4.61 8.08 -4.11
C GLN A 159 3.98 8.60 -2.81
N ILE A 160 3.68 7.68 -1.90
CA ILE A 160 3.16 7.97 -0.57
C ILE A 160 4.21 7.54 0.47
N GLY A 161 4.68 8.48 1.27
CA GLY A 161 5.68 8.23 2.30
C GLY A 161 5.14 7.35 3.43
N PRO A 162 6.02 6.72 4.23
CA PRO A 162 5.60 5.88 5.34
C PRO A 162 4.91 6.72 6.42
N GLY A 163 3.97 6.10 7.14
CA GLY A 163 3.37 6.67 8.34
C GLY A 163 2.41 7.83 8.11
N VAL A 164 1.96 8.03 6.88
CA VAL A 164 1.02 9.09 6.54
C VAL A 164 -0.38 8.80 7.09
N MET A 165 -1.19 9.85 7.20
CA MET A 165 -2.63 9.76 7.35
C MET A 165 -3.28 10.51 6.18
N ILE A 166 -4.05 9.82 5.35
CA ILE A 166 -4.83 10.46 4.30
C ILE A 166 -6.30 10.50 4.74
N GLY A 167 -6.81 11.70 5.00
CA GLY A 167 -8.22 11.94 5.30
C GLY A 167 -9.08 11.74 4.05
N GLY A 168 -10.30 11.23 4.22
CA GLY A 168 -11.20 10.85 3.13
C GLY A 168 -12.55 11.57 3.25
N PRO A 169 -13.28 11.77 2.14
CA PRO A 169 -12.89 11.49 0.75
C PRO A 169 -11.78 12.44 0.26
N CYS A 170 -10.85 11.94 -0.56
CA CYS A 170 -9.70 12.73 -1.03
C CYS A 170 -9.11 12.17 -2.33
N GLY A 171 -8.77 13.04 -3.28
CA GLY A 171 -8.16 12.69 -4.57
C GLY A 171 -6.67 13.08 -4.64
N VAL A 172 -5.78 12.13 -4.40
CA VAL A 172 -4.32 12.30 -4.35
C VAL A 172 -3.71 12.21 -5.75
N ARG A 173 -3.01 13.27 -6.20
CA ARG A 173 -2.41 13.42 -7.54
C ARG A 173 -0.93 13.80 -7.53
N LYS A 174 -0.39 14.06 -6.34
CA LYS A 174 1.00 14.45 -6.07
C LYS A 174 1.56 13.58 -4.95
N ASP A 175 2.88 13.56 -4.82
CA ASP A 175 3.54 12.77 -3.81
C ASP A 175 3.22 13.30 -2.41
N VAL A 176 3.00 12.38 -1.47
CA VAL A 176 2.64 12.69 -0.08
C VAL A 176 3.82 12.39 0.83
N PRO A 177 4.44 13.41 1.45
CA PRO A 177 5.66 13.20 2.20
C PRO A 177 5.45 12.40 3.50
N PRO A 178 6.49 11.72 4.01
CA PRO A 178 6.40 10.80 5.14
C PRO A 178 5.77 11.43 6.39
N TYR A 179 5.09 10.63 7.20
CA TYR A 179 4.60 11.04 8.52
C TYR A 179 3.64 12.24 8.53
N THR A 180 3.12 12.67 7.37
CA THR A 180 2.21 13.81 7.27
C THR A 180 0.75 13.39 7.27
N THR A 181 -0.12 14.34 7.59
CA THR A 181 -1.56 14.24 7.37
C THR A 181 -1.94 15.04 6.13
N VAL A 182 -2.62 14.41 5.17
CA VAL A 182 -3.16 15.04 3.94
C VAL A 182 -4.66 14.85 3.85
N GLU A 183 -5.39 15.93 3.56
CA GLU A 183 -6.87 15.89 3.44
C GLU A 183 -7.39 17.09 2.62
N GLY A 184 -8.68 17.05 2.30
CA GLY A 184 -9.42 18.12 1.63
C GLY A 184 -9.47 17.98 0.11
N ASP A 185 -10.22 18.89 -0.52
CA ASP A 185 -10.34 19.02 -1.97
C ASP A 185 -10.24 20.51 -2.36
N PRO A 186 -9.12 20.96 -2.97
CA PRO A 186 -7.95 20.17 -3.33
C PRO A 186 -7.13 19.71 -2.10
N PRO A 187 -6.45 18.56 -2.15
CA PRO A 187 -5.71 18.05 -0.99
C PRO A 187 -4.55 18.96 -0.57
N ARG A 188 -4.29 19.02 0.74
CA ARG A 188 -3.18 19.78 1.33
C ARG A 188 -2.54 19.03 2.50
N VAL A 189 -1.25 19.27 2.72
CA VAL A 189 -0.58 18.82 3.95
C VAL A 189 -1.04 19.69 5.11
N ARG A 190 -1.63 19.07 6.14
CA ARG A 190 -2.14 19.74 7.35
C ARG A 190 -1.15 19.79 8.50
N GLY A 191 -0.08 19.01 8.41
CA GLY A 191 0.89 18.85 9.48
C GLY A 191 1.37 17.42 9.61
N LEU A 192 2.01 17.14 10.74
CA LEU A 192 2.44 15.78 11.09
C LEU A 192 1.26 14.91 11.55
N ASN A 193 1.31 13.63 11.19
CA ASN A 193 0.51 12.57 11.80
C ASN A 193 1.04 12.25 13.21
N VAL A 194 0.87 13.19 14.14
CA VAL A 194 1.36 13.08 15.52
C VAL A 194 0.77 11.87 16.24
N VAL A 195 -0.48 11.52 15.94
CA VAL A 195 -1.15 10.34 16.50
C VAL A 195 -0.43 9.05 16.05
N GLY A 196 -0.19 8.90 14.76
CA GLY A 196 0.54 7.74 14.21
C GLY A 196 1.99 7.66 14.71
N LEU A 197 2.67 8.80 14.83
CA LEU A 197 4.02 8.88 15.41
C LEU A 197 4.04 8.47 16.90
N ARG A 198 3.07 8.91 17.69
CA ARG A 198 2.92 8.52 19.11
C ARG A 198 2.67 7.02 19.27
N ARG A 199 1.79 6.44 18.45
CA ARG A 199 1.50 4.99 18.49
C ARG A 199 2.73 4.14 18.18
N ARG A 200 3.60 4.63 17.30
CA ARG A 200 4.90 4.03 16.96
C ARG A 200 6.03 4.40 17.93
N ARG A 201 5.71 5.05 19.05
CA ARG A 201 6.65 5.43 20.12
C ARG A 201 7.78 6.35 19.65
N VAL A 202 7.57 7.14 18.59
CA VAL A 202 8.53 8.17 18.17
C VAL A 202 8.59 9.26 19.24
N SER A 203 9.80 9.55 19.71
CA SER A 203 10.04 10.46 20.85
C SER A 203 9.55 11.88 20.57
N ALA A 204 9.27 12.65 21.63
CA ALA A 204 8.85 14.04 21.47
C ALA A 204 9.91 14.90 20.75
N GLU A 205 11.18 14.63 21.02
CA GLU A 205 12.33 15.28 20.40
C GLU A 205 12.39 15.00 18.89
N VAL A 206 12.30 13.73 18.46
CA VAL A 206 12.30 13.39 17.03
C VAL A 206 11.09 13.99 16.32
N ARG A 207 9.91 14.03 16.96
CA ARG A 207 8.74 14.72 16.40
C ARG A 207 8.97 16.24 16.24
N ALA A 208 9.74 16.86 17.12
CA ALA A 208 10.11 18.27 16.98
C ALA A 208 11.08 18.48 15.80
N HIS A 209 12.05 17.58 15.59
CA HIS A 209 12.92 17.61 14.42
C HIS A 209 12.13 17.44 13.12
N LEU A 210 11.20 16.48 13.07
CA LEU A 210 10.28 16.31 11.93
C LEU A 210 9.48 17.59 11.64
N LYS A 211 8.95 18.24 12.68
CA LYS A 211 8.20 19.49 12.52
C LYS A 211 9.10 20.59 11.94
N ARG A 212 10.33 20.71 12.43
CA ARG A 212 11.32 21.64 11.91
C ARG A 212 11.68 21.33 10.45
N ALA A 213 11.85 20.06 10.09
CA ALA A 213 12.13 19.63 8.72
C ALA A 213 11.02 20.09 7.75
N TYR A 214 9.76 19.89 8.11
CA TYR A 214 8.64 20.34 7.28
C TYR A 214 8.46 21.85 7.24
N ARG A 215 8.84 22.58 8.31
CA ARG A 215 8.92 24.04 8.25
C ARG A 215 9.96 24.50 7.23
N ILE A 216 11.14 23.88 7.21
CA ILE A 216 12.18 24.15 6.21
C ILE A 216 11.62 23.89 4.80
N LEU A 217 11.00 22.72 4.59
CA LEU A 217 10.48 22.30 3.28
C LEU A 217 9.38 23.22 2.72
N PHE A 218 8.42 23.63 3.55
CA PHE A 218 7.22 24.33 3.05
C PHE A 218 7.24 25.84 3.20
N GLN A 219 8.09 26.40 4.08
CA GLN A 219 8.05 27.83 4.42
C GLN A 219 9.37 28.56 4.21
N GLU A 220 10.52 27.86 4.24
CA GLU A 220 11.82 28.54 4.28
C GLU A 220 12.67 28.30 3.02
N ALA A 221 12.67 27.07 2.49
CA ALA A 221 13.44 26.73 1.30
C ALA A 221 12.68 27.15 0.04
N LYS A 222 13.42 27.60 -0.99
CA LYS A 222 12.83 27.97 -2.29
C LYS A 222 12.57 26.75 -3.17
N THR A 223 13.33 25.68 -2.95
CA THR A 223 13.25 24.44 -3.74
C THR A 223 13.31 23.20 -2.85
N ALA A 224 12.79 22.09 -3.36
CA ALA A 224 12.88 20.78 -2.69
C ALA A 224 14.34 20.33 -2.47
N ALA A 225 15.22 20.58 -3.44
CA ALA A 225 16.64 20.24 -3.33
C ALA A 225 17.34 21.05 -2.22
N GLU A 226 17.08 22.35 -2.15
CA GLU A 226 17.57 23.21 -1.06
C GLU A 226 17.04 22.73 0.29
N ALA A 227 15.74 22.41 0.38
CA ALA A 227 15.14 21.89 1.60
C ALA A 227 15.83 20.61 2.08
N ALA A 228 16.04 19.64 1.18
CA ALA A 228 16.69 18.38 1.51
C ALA A 228 18.12 18.59 2.04
N ALA A 229 18.91 19.45 1.38
CA ALA A 229 20.27 19.76 1.82
C ALA A 229 20.30 20.47 3.20
N ARG A 230 19.37 21.41 3.42
CA ARG A 230 19.26 22.12 4.70
C ARG A 230 18.80 21.21 5.84
N ILE A 231 17.81 20.35 5.59
CA ILE A 231 17.33 19.38 6.58
C ILE A 231 18.47 18.44 7.01
N GLU A 232 19.25 17.94 6.06
CA GLU A 232 20.39 17.05 6.32
C GLU A 232 21.52 17.74 7.09
N ALA A 233 21.75 19.04 6.85
CA ALA A 233 22.80 19.80 7.52
C ALA A 233 22.39 20.37 8.90
N GLU A 234 21.13 20.81 9.05
CA GLU A 234 20.66 21.54 10.25
C GLU A 234 20.10 20.61 11.34
N LEU A 235 19.65 19.39 11.01
CA LEU A 235 18.93 18.51 11.94
C LEU A 235 19.73 17.28 12.35
N PRO A 236 19.55 16.77 13.59
CA PRO A 236 20.19 15.54 14.02
C PRO A 236 19.85 14.37 13.11
N ALA A 237 20.88 13.63 12.69
CA ALA A 237 20.72 12.43 11.89
C ALA A 237 19.89 11.39 12.63
N GLY A 238 18.99 10.75 11.90
CA GLY A 238 18.11 9.71 12.41
C GLY A 238 17.24 9.15 11.30
N ARG A 239 16.70 7.95 11.53
CA ARG A 239 15.91 7.22 10.54
C ARG A 239 14.79 8.07 9.94
N GLU A 240 14.04 8.78 10.78
CA GLU A 240 12.91 9.60 10.36
C GLU A 240 13.35 10.79 9.49
N ILE A 241 14.45 11.45 9.84
CA ILE A 241 14.96 12.60 9.06
C ILE A 241 15.54 12.14 7.73
N GLN A 242 16.31 11.04 7.71
CA GLN A 242 16.82 10.44 6.49
C GLN A 242 15.69 10.04 5.54
N THR A 243 14.64 9.41 6.08
CA THR A 243 13.44 9.03 5.31
C THR A 243 12.80 10.25 4.64
N VAL A 244 12.72 11.39 5.34
CA VAL A 244 12.18 12.63 4.77
C VAL A 244 13.09 13.17 3.66
N VAL A 245 14.40 13.22 3.89
CA VAL A 245 15.39 13.72 2.91
C VAL A 245 15.37 12.89 1.63
N GLU A 246 15.42 11.56 1.76
CA GLU A 246 15.37 10.62 0.63
C GLU A 246 14.08 10.75 -0.16
N PHE A 247 12.94 10.87 0.53
CA PHE A 247 11.65 11.04 -0.12
C PHE A 247 11.58 12.34 -0.93
N ILE A 248 12.07 13.45 -0.37
CA ILE A 248 12.08 14.74 -1.07
C ILE A 248 12.93 14.63 -2.34
N ARG A 249 14.07 13.95 -2.27
CA ARG A 249 14.98 13.75 -3.41
C ARG A 249 14.38 12.84 -4.49
N SER A 250 13.56 11.87 -4.11
CA SER A 250 12.98 10.89 -5.04
C SER A 250 11.63 11.32 -5.62
N SER A 251 11.06 12.46 -5.22
CA SER A 251 9.74 12.89 -5.68
C SER A 251 9.77 13.36 -7.13
N GLU A 252 9.01 12.69 -7.99
CA GLU A 252 8.89 13.01 -9.41
C GLU A 252 7.60 13.77 -9.74
N ARG A 253 6.56 13.60 -8.91
CA ARG A 253 5.24 14.24 -9.13
C ARG A 253 5.08 15.57 -8.40
N GLY A 254 6.13 16.00 -7.71
CA GLY A 254 6.11 17.12 -6.80
C GLY A 254 5.25 16.87 -5.57
N LEU A 255 5.37 17.76 -4.58
CA LEU A 255 4.69 17.63 -3.30
C LEU A 255 3.44 18.51 -3.23
N TYR A 256 2.49 18.13 -2.38
CA TYR A 256 1.44 19.05 -1.94
C TYR A 256 2.04 20.18 -1.10
N HIS A 257 1.52 21.40 -1.28
CA HIS A 257 1.85 22.51 -0.39
C HIS A 257 1.27 22.23 0.99
N GLY A 258 2.02 22.60 2.03
CA GLY A 258 1.61 22.46 3.43
C GLY A 258 1.75 23.76 4.21
N ALA A 259 0.88 23.95 5.19
CA ALA A 259 1.13 24.85 6.31
C ALA A 259 1.38 23.94 7.53
N VAL A 260 2.66 23.67 7.81
CA VAL A 260 3.09 22.79 8.92
C VAL A 260 3.69 23.60 10.06
#